data_AF-E4WZK9-F1
#
_entry.id   AF-E4WZK9-F1
#
_cell.length_a   1.000
_cell.length_b   1.000
_cell.length_c   1.000
_cell.angle_alpha   90.00
_cell.angle_beta   90.00
_cell.angle_gamma   90.00
#
_symmetry.space_group_name_H-M   'P 1'
#
loop_
_entity.id
_entity.type
_entity.pdbx_description
1 polymer ?
#
loop_
_entity_poly.entity_id
_entity_poly.type
_entity_poly.pdbx_seq_one_letter_code
_entity_poly.pdbx_strand_id
1 'polypeptide(L)'
;MDEKENVFMSPRRKSQMEHYKKTPDWKQRYKNRCKMRLQDNRTKLVDKFRGITLVQEVMKSEAADMGMTPEQLIEVDIKFFQEIEDELLQEQAALAMGEDEPIDDSVSGPPCPACKNNFCDDGSVLCCSSCRLKITVSTNPPMKLSEMYNSWFGNHAEICGWPADVFVIDKQILICCGGCNTKDFLPNVSVVSY
;
A
#
# COMPACT_ATOMS: atom_id res chain seq x y z
N MET A 1 -43.68 21.46 -19.58
CA MET A 1 -43.26 22.55 -20.49
C MET A 1 -41.76 22.48 -20.56
N ASP A 2 -41.20 21.90 -21.62
CA ASP A 2 -39.75 21.86 -21.82
C ASP A 2 -39.37 23.01 -22.75
N GLU A 3 -38.92 24.11 -22.15
CA GLU A 3 -38.29 25.21 -22.89
C GLU A 3 -36.95 24.72 -23.45
N LYS A 4 -36.95 24.29 -24.71
CA LYS A 4 -35.71 24.12 -25.46
C LYS A 4 -35.16 25.51 -25.74
N GLU A 5 -34.19 25.94 -24.93
CA GLU A 5 -33.35 27.09 -25.22
C GLU A 5 -32.88 27.02 -26.67
N ASN A 6 -33.36 27.95 -27.50
CA ASN A 6 -32.99 28.05 -28.90
C ASN A 6 -31.61 28.72 -28.97
N VAL A 7 -30.57 27.98 -28.60
CA VAL A 7 -29.18 28.43 -28.70
C VAL A 7 -28.86 28.66 -30.17
N PHE A 8 -28.74 29.94 -30.57
CA PHE A 8 -28.36 30.30 -31.92
C PHE A 8 -26.93 29.83 -32.19
N MET A 9 -26.80 28.69 -32.89
CA MET A 9 -25.52 28.16 -33.33
C MET A 9 -25.22 28.61 -34.76
N SER A 10 -23.98 29.04 -35.02
CA SER A 10 -23.54 29.41 -36.36
C SER A 10 -23.67 28.23 -37.34
N PRO A 11 -23.94 28.49 -38.64
CA PRO A 11 -24.09 27.43 -39.64
C PRO A 11 -22.92 26.44 -39.68
N ARG A 12 -21.70 26.95 -39.43
CA ARG A 12 -20.48 26.14 -39.34
C ARG A 12 -20.49 25.20 -38.13
N ARG A 13 -20.92 25.66 -36.94
CA ARG A 13 -21.06 24.82 -35.76
C ARG A 13 -22.16 23.77 -35.91
N LYS A 14 -23.29 24.12 -36.55
CA LYS A 14 -24.37 23.16 -36.86
C LYS A 14 -23.90 22.05 -37.79
N SER A 15 -23.23 22.40 -38.90
CA SER A 15 -22.66 21.44 -39.85
C SER A 15 -21.63 20.51 -39.19
N GLN A 16 -20.76 21.06 -38.32
CA GLN A 16 -19.75 20.27 -37.62
C GLN A 16 -20.37 19.28 -36.63
N MET A 17 -21.38 19.71 -35.85
CA MET A 17 -22.14 18.81 -34.97
C MET A 17 -22.90 17.72 -35.72
N GLU A 18 -23.51 18.05 -36.86
CA GLU A 18 -24.18 17.05 -37.71
C GLU A 18 -23.19 16.02 -38.26
N HIS A 19 -21.96 16.43 -38.62
CA HIS A 19 -20.90 15.50 -39.02
C HIS A 19 -20.47 14.56 -37.88
N TYR A 20 -20.34 15.08 -36.66
CA TYR A 20 -20.05 14.24 -35.49
C TYR A 20 -21.19 13.27 -35.16
N LYS A 21 -22.46 13.66 -35.39
CA LYS A 21 -23.63 12.77 -35.24
C LYS A 21 -23.74 11.70 -36.34
N LYS A 22 -23.29 12.01 -37.56
CA LYS A 22 -23.31 11.10 -38.73
C LYS A 22 -22.14 10.11 -38.75
N THR A 23 -21.11 10.33 -37.94
CA THR A 23 -20.00 9.38 -37.81
C THR A 23 -20.48 8.23 -36.93
N PRO A 24 -20.49 6.96 -37.40
CA PRO A 24 -20.85 5.85 -36.54
C PRO A 24 -19.91 5.87 -35.33
N ASP A 25 -20.46 5.80 -34.11
CA ASP A 25 -19.64 5.75 -32.90
C ASP A 25 -18.85 4.44 -32.91
N TRP A 26 -17.71 4.47 -33.58
CA TRP A 26 -16.83 3.34 -33.76
C TRP A 26 -16.34 2.86 -32.39
N LYS A 27 -16.31 3.73 -31.38
CA LYS A 27 -16.03 3.36 -29.99
C LYS A 27 -17.18 2.53 -29.44
N GLN A 28 -18.44 2.90 -29.66
CA GLN A 28 -19.60 2.09 -29.24
C GLN A 28 -19.65 0.75 -29.98
N ARG A 29 -19.42 0.74 -31.29
CA ARG A 29 -19.34 -0.52 -32.08
C ARG A 29 -18.17 -1.40 -31.63
N TYR A 30 -17.03 -0.81 -31.29
CA TYR A 30 -15.87 -1.53 -30.74
C TYR A 30 -16.18 -2.10 -29.35
N LYS A 31 -16.74 -1.29 -28.43
CA LYS A 31 -17.19 -1.72 -27.11
C LYS A 31 -18.17 -2.89 -27.19
N ASN A 32 -19.15 -2.81 -28.10
CA ASN A 32 -20.12 -3.88 -28.31
C ASN A 32 -19.45 -5.17 -28.84
N ARG A 33 -18.51 -5.06 -29.78
CA ARG A 33 -17.73 -6.22 -30.26
C ARG A 33 -16.87 -6.84 -29.16
N CYS A 34 -16.23 -6.03 -28.32
CA CYS A 34 -15.48 -6.53 -27.17
C CYS A 34 -16.40 -7.25 -26.16
N LYS A 35 -17.57 -6.69 -25.86
CA LYS A 35 -18.56 -7.33 -24.98
C LYS A 35 -19.03 -8.68 -25.53
N MET A 36 -19.40 -8.74 -26.81
CA MET A 36 -19.81 -9.99 -27.46
C MET A 36 -18.69 -11.05 -27.39
N ARG A 37 -17.45 -10.67 -27.73
CA ARG A 37 -16.30 -11.59 -27.67
C ARG A 37 -16.04 -12.11 -26.25
N LEU A 38 -16.17 -11.25 -25.25
CA LEU A 38 -16.02 -11.64 -23.85
C LEU A 38 -17.13 -12.57 -23.38
N GLN A 39 -18.37 -12.30 -23.80
CA GLN A 39 -19.51 -13.18 -23.51
C GLN A 39 -19.33 -14.55 -24.16
N ASP A 40 -18.96 -14.60 -25.44
CA ASP A 40 -18.70 -15.86 -26.16
C ASP A 40 -17.57 -16.67 -25.51
N ASN A 41 -16.47 -16.01 -25.13
CA ASN A 41 -15.36 -16.67 -24.44
C ASN A 41 -15.77 -17.17 -23.05
N ARG A 42 -16.56 -16.39 -22.30
CA ARG A 42 -17.11 -16.81 -21.01
C ARG A 42 -18.01 -18.03 -21.17
N THR A 43 -18.92 -18.03 -22.14
CA THR A 43 -19.79 -19.18 -22.41
C THR A 43 -18.99 -20.40 -22.82
N LYS A 44 -17.99 -20.25 -23.71
CA LYS A 44 -17.08 -21.36 -24.09
C LYS A 44 -16.30 -21.91 -22.91
N LEU A 45 -15.81 -21.06 -22.01
CA LEU A 45 -15.14 -21.51 -20.79
C LEU A 45 -16.11 -22.22 -19.86
N VAL A 46 -17.26 -21.61 -19.58
CA VAL A 46 -18.28 -22.24 -18.74
C VAL A 46 -18.65 -23.60 -19.35
N ASP A 47 -18.99 -23.70 -20.62
CA ASP A 47 -19.36 -24.98 -21.26
C ASP A 47 -18.21 -26.00 -21.29
N LYS A 48 -16.96 -25.55 -21.48
CA LYS A 48 -15.78 -26.42 -21.43
C LYS A 48 -15.54 -27.00 -20.03
N PHE A 49 -15.82 -26.22 -18.99
CA PHE A 49 -15.60 -26.62 -17.60
C PHE A 49 -16.88 -27.06 -16.88
N ARG A 50 -18.04 -26.98 -17.55
CA ARG A 50 -19.33 -27.42 -17.02
C ARG A 50 -19.36 -28.94 -17.03
N GLY A 51 -19.48 -29.52 -15.84
CA GLY A 51 -19.43 -30.97 -15.66
C GLY A 51 -18.03 -31.52 -15.41
N ILE A 52 -17.00 -30.66 -15.35
CA ILE A 52 -15.73 -31.06 -14.78
C ILE A 52 -15.92 -31.12 -13.25
N THR A 53 -16.19 -32.31 -12.76
CA THR A 53 -16.31 -32.66 -11.33
C THR A 53 -14.93 -32.71 -10.65
N LEU A 54 -14.01 -31.81 -11.03
CA LEU A 54 -12.65 -31.76 -10.48
C LEU A 54 -12.68 -31.79 -8.96
N VAL A 55 -13.60 -31.03 -8.34
CA VAL A 55 -13.74 -31.03 -6.89
C VAL A 55 -14.12 -32.42 -6.35
N GLN A 56 -15.12 -33.08 -6.93
CA GLN A 56 -15.53 -34.42 -6.46
C GLN A 56 -14.47 -35.49 -6.76
N GLU A 57 -13.73 -35.34 -7.85
CA GLU A 57 -12.71 -36.30 -8.29
C GLU A 57 -11.42 -36.14 -7.47
N VAL A 58 -11.02 -34.90 -7.18
CA VAL A 58 -9.94 -34.57 -6.24
C VAL A 58 -10.31 -35.03 -4.83
N MET A 59 -11.50 -34.69 -4.33
CA MET A 59 -11.94 -35.13 -2.99
C MET A 59 -12.00 -36.65 -2.86
N LYS A 60 -12.40 -37.37 -3.92
CA LYS A 60 -12.36 -38.84 -3.92
C LYS A 60 -10.93 -39.37 -3.93
N SER A 61 -10.03 -38.75 -4.69
CA SER A 61 -8.61 -39.12 -4.72
C SER A 61 -7.95 -38.91 -3.37
N GLU A 62 -8.12 -37.73 -2.77
CA GLU A 62 -7.53 -37.37 -1.48
C GLU A 62 -8.09 -38.22 -0.34
N ALA A 63 -9.41 -38.48 -0.36
CA ALA A 63 -10.02 -39.37 0.62
C ALA A 63 -9.48 -40.81 0.47
N ALA A 64 -9.30 -41.31 -0.77
CA ALA A 64 -8.74 -42.62 -1.02
C ALA A 64 -7.27 -42.73 -0.56
N ASP A 65 -6.45 -41.70 -0.79
CA ASP A 65 -5.05 -41.64 -0.34
C ASP A 65 -4.94 -41.71 1.19
N MET A 66 -5.93 -41.16 1.90
CA MET A 66 -6.03 -41.21 3.37
C MET A 66 -6.82 -42.42 3.89
N GLY A 67 -7.31 -43.30 3.02
CA GLY A 67 -8.13 -44.45 3.41
C GLY A 67 -9.48 -44.09 4.04
N MET A 68 -10.01 -42.92 3.72
CA MET A 68 -11.25 -42.35 4.24
C MET A 68 -12.33 -42.24 3.15
N THR A 69 -13.58 -42.00 3.55
CA THR A 69 -14.61 -41.53 2.62
C THR A 69 -14.52 -40.00 2.44
N PRO A 70 -15.01 -39.44 1.32
CA PRO A 70 -15.06 -37.98 1.14
C PRO A 70 -15.77 -37.25 2.27
N GLU A 71 -16.81 -37.85 2.88
CA GLU A 71 -17.53 -37.28 4.01
C GLU A 71 -16.67 -37.22 5.28
N GLN A 72 -15.87 -38.27 5.54
CA GLN A 72 -14.93 -38.30 6.66
C GLN A 72 -13.81 -37.28 6.48
N LEU A 73 -13.32 -37.10 5.24
CA LEU A 73 -12.34 -36.08 4.91
C LEU A 73 -12.88 -34.67 5.19
N ILE A 74 -14.12 -34.39 4.76
CA ILE A 74 -14.78 -33.11 5.07
C ILE A 74 -14.89 -32.89 6.59
N GLU A 75 -15.25 -33.92 7.37
CA GLU A 75 -15.33 -33.81 8.82
C GLU A 75 -13.97 -33.51 9.48
N VAL A 76 -12.90 -34.12 8.98
CA VAL A 76 -11.52 -33.86 9.44
C VAL A 76 -11.13 -32.42 9.12
N ASP A 77 -11.37 -31.95 7.89
CA ASP A 77 -11.05 -30.59 7.48
C ASP A 77 -11.84 -29.56 8.30
N ILE A 78 -13.14 -29.79 8.52
CA ILE A 78 -13.98 -28.90 9.35
C ILE A 78 -13.44 -28.81 10.77
N LYS A 79 -13.04 -29.94 11.38
CA LYS A 79 -12.45 -29.93 12.73
C LYS A 79 -11.14 -29.15 12.77
N PHE A 80 -10.28 -29.35 11.77
CA PHE A 80 -9.03 -28.60 11.66
C PHE A 80 -9.26 -27.09 11.55
N PHE A 81 -10.25 -26.65 10.76
CA PHE A 81 -10.62 -25.24 10.69
C PHE A 81 -11.14 -24.69 12.03
N GLN A 82 -11.94 -25.48 12.76
CA GLN A 82 -12.43 -25.10 14.10
C GLN A 82 -11.28 -24.97 15.10
N GLU A 83 -10.29 -25.86 15.06
CA GLU A 83 -9.09 -25.78 15.90
C GLU A 83 -8.30 -24.49 15.65
N ILE A 84 -8.12 -24.10 14.38
CA ILE A 84 -7.47 -22.83 14.02
C ILE A 84 -8.28 -21.63 14.52
N GLU A 85 -9.61 -21.65 14.36
CA GLU A 85 -10.47 -20.56 14.84
C GLU A 85 -10.38 -20.41 16.37
N ASP A 86 -10.39 -21.53 17.10
CA ASP A 86 -10.25 -21.54 18.56
C ASP A 86 -8.86 -21.04 19.01
N GLU A 87 -7.79 -21.43 18.30
CA GLU A 87 -6.42 -20.96 18.57
C GLU A 87 -6.32 -19.45 18.36
N LEU A 88 -6.82 -18.93 17.23
CA LEU A 88 -6.84 -17.49 16.95
C LEU A 88 -7.66 -16.71 17.98
N LEU A 89 -8.79 -17.26 18.43
CA LEU A 89 -9.60 -16.63 19.45
C LEU A 89 -8.88 -16.58 20.80
N GLN A 90 -8.16 -17.65 21.15
CA GLN A 90 -7.32 -17.69 22.36
C GLN A 90 -6.16 -16.71 22.28
N GLU A 91 -5.48 -16.59 21.13
CA GLU A 91 -4.42 -15.60 20.91
C GLU A 91 -4.96 -14.17 21.03
N GLN A 92 -6.12 -13.88 20.42
CA GLN A 92 -6.76 -12.57 20.55
C GLN A 92 -7.17 -12.26 21.99
N ALA A 93 -7.70 -13.25 22.71
CA ALA A 93 -8.03 -13.09 24.12
C ALA A 93 -6.78 -12.89 24.98
N ALA A 94 -5.68 -13.58 24.68
CA ALA A 94 -4.39 -13.41 25.34
C ALA A 94 -3.79 -12.03 25.07
N LEU A 95 -3.91 -11.50 23.86
CA LEU A 95 -3.52 -10.12 23.52
C LEU A 95 -4.40 -9.07 24.20
N ALA A 96 -5.69 -9.37 24.42
CA ALA A 96 -6.60 -8.46 25.11
C ALA A 96 -6.49 -8.50 26.64
N MET A 97 -5.97 -9.59 27.21
CA MET A 97 -5.79 -9.83 28.64
C MET A 97 -4.35 -9.65 29.12
N GLY A 98 -3.37 -9.73 28.21
CA GLY A 98 -2.06 -9.17 28.44
C GLY A 98 -2.27 -7.70 28.69
N GLU A 99 -1.95 -7.25 29.90
CA GLU A 99 -1.83 -5.81 30.17
C GLU A 99 -1.07 -5.23 28.99
N ASP A 100 -1.59 -4.15 28.40
CA ASP A 100 -0.78 -3.27 27.58
C ASP A 100 0.44 -2.95 28.44
N GLU A 101 1.53 -3.74 28.31
CA GLU A 101 2.84 -3.23 28.63
C GLU A 101 2.86 -1.93 27.86
N PRO A 102 2.97 -0.77 28.55
CA PRO A 102 2.92 0.49 27.87
C PRO A 102 3.92 0.33 26.75
N ILE A 103 3.45 0.41 25.49
CA ILE A 103 4.35 0.45 24.35
C ILE A 103 5.30 1.55 24.75
N ASP A 104 6.53 1.16 25.04
CA ASP A 104 7.56 2.10 25.39
C ASP A 104 7.82 2.83 24.08
N ASP A 105 7.02 3.89 23.85
CA ASP A 105 7.19 4.85 22.77
C ASP A 105 8.57 5.53 22.88
N SER A 106 9.38 5.21 23.89
CA SER A 106 10.83 5.27 23.84
C SER A 106 11.41 4.22 22.86
N VAL A 107 10.87 4.16 21.64
CA VAL A 107 11.59 3.56 20.52
C VAL A 107 12.82 4.44 20.30
N SER A 108 13.94 4.01 20.89
CA SER A 108 15.21 4.74 20.85
C SER A 108 15.68 4.91 19.41
N GLY A 109 15.52 6.12 18.89
CA GLY A 109 16.22 6.59 17.71
C GLY A 109 15.31 7.22 16.65
N PRO A 110 15.79 8.26 15.94
CA PRO A 110 15.05 8.84 14.80
C PRO A 110 14.88 7.82 13.66
N PRO A 111 13.80 7.89 12.86
CA PRO A 111 13.59 7.00 11.73
C PRO A 111 14.64 7.23 10.64
N CYS A 112 15.08 6.15 9.98
CA CYS A 112 16.02 6.24 8.88
C CYS A 112 15.42 7.04 7.72
N PRO A 113 16.11 8.09 7.22
CA PRO A 113 15.60 8.91 6.12
C PRO A 113 15.48 8.16 4.80
N ALA A 114 16.15 7.00 4.65
CA ALA A 114 16.07 6.19 3.44
C ALA A 114 14.98 5.12 3.48
N CYS A 115 14.84 4.38 4.59
CA CYS A 115 13.93 3.22 4.65
C CYS A 115 12.88 3.30 5.76
N LYS A 116 12.80 4.43 6.49
CA LYS A 116 11.86 4.70 7.59
C LYS A 116 11.92 3.75 8.79
N ASN A 117 12.73 2.69 8.75
CA ASN A 117 13.06 1.85 9.90
C ASN A 117 14.00 2.60 10.85
N ASN A 118 13.93 2.30 12.15
CA ASN A 118 14.70 3.02 13.17
C ASN A 118 16.20 2.72 13.08
N PHE A 119 17.02 3.71 13.44
CA PHE A 119 18.46 3.51 13.61
C PHE A 119 18.75 2.70 14.88
N CYS A 120 19.81 1.88 14.85
CA CYS A 120 20.43 1.42 16.09
C CYS A 120 21.26 2.58 16.66
N ASP A 121 20.85 3.10 17.82
CA ASP A 121 21.39 4.34 18.41
C ASP A 121 22.68 4.06 19.20
N ASP A 122 23.76 3.64 18.52
CA ASP A 122 25.05 3.29 19.15
C ASP A 122 26.11 4.40 19.02
N GLY A 123 25.72 5.67 19.21
CA GLY A 123 26.64 6.81 19.38
C GLY A 123 26.74 7.78 18.19
N SER A 124 27.90 8.41 17.99
CA SER A 124 28.14 9.48 16.98
C SER A 124 27.95 9.05 15.52
N VAL A 125 27.74 7.75 15.30
CA VAL A 125 27.60 7.10 14.02
C VAL A 125 26.36 6.21 14.05
N LEU A 126 25.32 6.62 13.32
CA LEU A 126 24.07 5.87 13.23
C LEU A 126 24.13 4.95 12.01
N CYS A 127 23.98 3.65 12.23
CA CYS A 127 23.93 2.66 11.16
C CYS A 127 22.52 2.08 11.08
N CYS A 128 21.87 2.16 9.91
CA CYS A 128 20.60 1.50 9.69
C CYS A 128 20.84 0.03 9.35
N SER A 129 20.29 -0.88 10.14
CA SER A 129 20.39 -2.34 9.92
C SER A 129 19.72 -2.79 8.62
N SER A 130 18.67 -2.09 8.18
CA SER A 130 17.87 -2.48 7.02
C SER A 130 18.45 -2.00 5.68
N CYS A 131 18.88 -0.73 5.60
CA CYS A 131 19.38 -0.15 4.36
C CYS A 131 20.89 0.13 4.37
N ARG A 132 21.59 -0.26 5.44
CA ARG A 132 23.04 -0.06 5.62
C ARG A 132 23.51 1.39 5.50
N LEU A 133 22.57 2.35 5.61
CA LEU A 133 22.86 3.77 5.61
C LEU A 133 23.63 4.13 6.88
N LYS A 134 24.76 4.80 6.70
CA LYS A 134 25.61 5.27 7.79
C LYS A 134 25.58 6.79 7.86
N ILE A 135 25.14 7.33 8.99
CA ILE A 135 25.11 8.77 9.26
C ILE A 135 26.18 9.08 10.30
N THR A 136 27.07 10.02 10.00
CA THR A 136 28.07 10.52 10.96
C THR A 136 27.75 11.96 11.31
N VAL A 137 27.60 12.22 12.61
CA VAL A 137 27.33 13.56 13.14
C VAL A 137 28.64 14.17 13.64
N SER A 138 28.97 15.36 13.16
CA SER A 138 30.22 16.08 13.48
C SER A 138 29.93 17.41 14.18
N THR A 139 29.27 17.34 15.34
CA THR A 139 28.97 18.52 16.17
C THR A 139 29.93 18.62 17.36
N ASN A 140 30.27 19.85 17.77
CA ASN A 140 31.05 20.13 18.98
C ASN A 140 30.28 21.19 19.80
N PRO A 141 29.62 20.82 20.92
CA PRO A 141 29.59 19.50 21.57
C PRO A 141 28.81 18.43 20.78
N PRO A 142 29.05 17.13 21.04
CA PRO A 142 28.33 16.03 20.38
C PRO A 142 26.85 16.09 20.73
N MET A 143 26.01 16.17 19.71
CA MET A 143 24.56 16.31 19.81
C MET A 143 23.88 15.12 19.14
N LYS A 144 22.79 14.62 19.71
CA LYS A 144 22.04 13.50 19.10
C LYS A 144 21.35 13.98 17.82
N LEU A 145 21.18 13.08 16.84
CA LEU A 145 20.49 13.41 15.58
C LEU A 145 19.03 13.85 15.83
N SER A 146 18.37 13.28 16.83
CA SER A 146 17.03 13.68 17.28
C SER A 146 16.99 15.12 17.81
N GLU A 147 17.99 15.53 18.59
CA GLU A 147 18.12 16.90 19.10
C GLU A 147 18.41 17.89 17.97
N MET A 148 19.25 17.52 16.99
CA MET A 148 19.50 18.34 15.81
C MET A 148 18.23 18.52 14.95
N TYR A 149 17.47 17.44 14.77
CA TYR A 149 16.21 17.48 14.05
C TYR A 149 15.18 18.38 14.76
N ASN A 150 15.01 18.21 16.07
CA ASN A 150 14.08 19.01 16.87
C ASN A 150 14.50 20.49 16.93
N SER A 151 15.79 20.79 17.08
CA SER A 151 16.26 22.18 17.07
C SER A 151 16.01 22.89 15.75
N TRP A 152 16.04 22.15 14.63
CA TRP A 152 15.95 22.74 13.31
C TRP A 152 14.51 22.76 12.78
N PHE A 153 13.84 21.62 12.83
CA PHE A 153 12.46 21.47 12.36
C PHE A 153 11.41 21.70 13.44
N GLY A 154 11.72 21.47 14.73
CA GLY A 154 10.73 21.59 15.81
C GLY A 154 10.08 22.98 15.87
N ASN A 155 10.89 24.04 15.77
CA ASN A 155 10.38 25.42 15.71
C ASN A 155 9.43 25.65 14.52
N HIS A 156 9.69 24.98 13.39
CA HIS A 156 8.84 25.07 12.21
C HIS A 156 7.58 24.19 12.34
N ALA A 157 7.71 22.99 12.90
CA ALA A 157 6.63 22.04 13.13
C ALA A 157 5.55 22.62 14.04
N GLU A 158 5.96 23.33 15.10
CA GLU A 158 5.04 24.02 16.02
C GLU A 158 4.18 25.07 15.32
N ILE A 159 4.72 25.75 14.30
CA ILE A 159 4.03 26.80 13.55
C ILE A 159 3.18 26.22 12.42
N CYS A 160 3.72 25.24 11.69
CA CYS A 160 3.12 24.72 10.48
C CYS A 160 2.11 23.60 10.75
N GLY A 161 2.26 22.82 11.83
CA GLY A 161 1.42 21.67 12.17
C GLY A 161 1.57 20.46 11.23
N TRP A 162 2.54 20.48 10.31
CA TRP A 162 2.85 19.36 9.42
C TRP A 162 4.13 18.65 9.87
N PRO A 163 4.16 17.29 9.80
CA PRO A 163 5.38 16.54 10.07
C PRO A 163 6.44 16.83 9.00
N ALA A 164 7.73 16.68 9.35
CA ALA A 164 8.79 16.79 8.35
C ALA A 164 8.96 15.48 7.58
N ASP A 165 9.19 15.65 6.29
CA ASP A 165 9.73 14.61 5.44
C ASP A 165 11.25 14.75 5.38
N VAL A 166 11.94 13.62 5.60
CA VAL A 166 13.40 13.55 5.59
C VAL A 166 13.86 12.66 4.45
N PHE A 167 14.82 13.18 3.67
CA PHE A 167 15.40 12.54 2.49
C PHE A 167 16.93 12.58 2.55
N VAL A 168 17.59 11.66 1.84
CA VAL A 168 19.04 11.69 1.61
C VAL A 168 19.29 12.11 0.16
N ILE A 169 20.04 13.19 -0.04
CA ILE A 169 20.42 13.70 -1.37
C ILE A 169 21.92 14.00 -1.33
N ASP A 170 22.68 13.44 -2.29
CA ASP A 170 24.11 13.70 -2.47
C ASP A 170 24.93 13.64 -1.17
N LYS A 171 24.71 12.60 -0.36
CA LYS A 171 25.38 12.36 0.94
C LYS A 171 25.05 13.37 2.05
N GLN A 172 24.01 14.17 1.85
CA GLN A 172 23.45 15.10 2.83
C GLN A 172 22.01 14.71 3.17
N ILE A 173 21.51 15.22 4.30
CA ILE A 173 20.13 15.01 4.74
C ILE A 173 19.34 16.27 4.40
N LEU A 174 18.32 16.12 3.56
CA LEU A 174 17.33 17.17 3.28
C LEU A 174 16.12 16.95 4.19
N ILE A 175 15.68 18.01 4.87
CA ILE A 175 14.42 18.06 5.61
C ILE A 175 13.48 18.99 4.86
N CYS A 176 12.24 18.56 4.65
CA CYS A 176 11.22 19.43 4.07
C CYS A 176 9.85 19.28 4.73
N CYS A 177 9.08 20.36 4.69
CA CYS A 177 7.69 20.40 5.14
C CYS A 177 6.74 20.24 3.96
N GLY A 178 5.92 19.19 3.95
CA GLY A 178 4.91 18.98 2.89
C GLY A 178 3.81 20.05 2.85
N GLY A 179 3.56 20.75 3.96
CA GLY A 179 2.53 21.78 4.05
C GLY A 179 2.91 23.11 3.40
N CYS A 180 4.13 23.60 3.67
CA CYS A 180 4.59 24.91 3.21
C CYS A 180 5.79 24.86 2.25
N ASN A 181 6.27 23.67 1.89
CA ASN A 181 7.43 23.43 1.04
C ASN A 181 8.74 24.07 1.53
N THR A 182 8.83 24.42 2.82
CA THR A 182 10.11 24.81 3.44
C THR A 182 11.05 23.62 3.37
N LYS A 183 12.29 23.85 2.94
CA LYS A 183 13.30 22.80 2.76
C LYS A 183 14.67 23.32 3.18
N ASP A 184 15.45 22.49 3.83
CA ASP A 184 16.85 22.79 4.11
C ASP A 184 17.65 21.52 4.39
N PHE A 185 18.97 21.65 4.33
CA PHE A 185 19.90 20.58 4.62
C PHE A 185 20.33 20.61 6.08
N LEU A 186 20.34 19.44 6.71
CA LEU A 186 20.82 19.32 8.08
C LEU A 186 22.34 19.54 8.11
N PRO A 187 22.84 20.58 8.82
CA PRO A 187 24.26 20.92 8.82
C PRO A 187 25.06 19.90 9.65
N ASN A 188 26.37 19.79 9.40
CA ASN A 188 27.31 18.95 10.17
C ASN A 188 26.97 17.46 10.21
N VAL A 189 26.25 16.98 9.19
CA VAL A 189 25.93 15.57 9.00
C VAL A 189 26.48 15.09 7.67
N SER A 190 27.14 13.93 7.70
CA SER A 190 27.63 13.25 6.51
C SER A 190 27.01 11.86 6.40
N VAL A 191 26.58 11.51 5.19
CA VAL A 191 25.90 10.25 4.91
C VAL A 191 26.74 9.40 3.97
N VAL A 192 26.96 8.14 4.34
CA VAL A 192 27.62 7.14 3.50
C VAL A 192 26.63 6.00 3.27
N SER A 193 26.27 5.78 2.01
CA SER A 193 25.49 4.61 1.56
C SER A 193 26.43 3.59 0.94
N TYR A 194 26.33 2.32 1.37
CA TYR A 194 27.06 1.18 0.82
C TYR A 194 26.17 0.31 -0.05
#